data_AF-A0A9J6AWT4-F1
#
_entry.id   AF-A0A9J6AWT4-F1
#
_cell.length_a   1.000
_cell.length_b   1.000
_cell.length_c   1.000
_cell.angle_alpha   90.00
_cell.angle_beta   90.00
_cell.angle_gamma   90.00
#
_symmetry.space_group_name_H-M   'P 1'
#
loop_
_entity.id
_entity.type
_entity.pdbx_description
1 polymer ?
#
loop_
_entity_poly.entity_id
_entity_poly.type
_entity_poly.pdbx_seq_one_letter_code
_entity_poly.pdbx_strand_id
1 'polypeptide(L)'
;NLVKAYSNPLMELDEMLKKMILENLGLENHIDELLDPNYMRFRFTHYKGSSIISGDHENNIKHDGLNGHTDGHFIKVPKELVDEEHPLLFKPFEMVGLSEYVTSQAGYAAPNDAFKAYCGL
;
A
#
# COMPACT_ATOMS: atom_id res chain seq x y z
N ASN A 1 -20.23 12.70 12.87
CA ASN A 1 -19.18 11.68 13.12
C ASN A 1 -17.88 12.23 12.53
N LEU A 2 -16.87 12.47 13.36
CA LEU A 2 -15.60 13.13 12.95
C LEU A 2 -14.89 12.38 11.83
N VAL A 3 -14.83 11.04 11.91
CA VAL A 3 -14.19 10.20 10.90
C VAL A 3 -14.86 10.42 9.54
N LYS A 4 -16.21 10.42 9.49
CA LYS A 4 -16.97 10.64 8.25
C LYS A 4 -16.73 12.03 7.63
N ALA A 5 -16.61 13.06 8.47
CA ALA A 5 -16.39 14.44 8.01
C ALA A 5 -15.03 14.60 7.32
N TYR A 6 -14.02 13.83 7.73
CA TYR A 6 -12.70 13.82 7.10
C TYR A 6 -12.60 12.82 5.95
N SER A 7 -13.21 11.64 6.07
CA SER A 7 -13.09 10.58 5.05
C SER A 7 -13.81 10.92 3.75
N ASN A 8 -14.99 11.54 3.83
CA ASN A 8 -15.81 11.77 2.63
C ASN A 8 -15.11 12.70 1.62
N PRO A 9 -14.60 13.90 1.99
CA PRO A 9 -13.92 14.77 1.03
C PRO A 9 -12.63 14.15 0.46
N LEU A 10 -11.92 13.34 1.26
CA LEU A 10 -10.71 12.65 0.80
C LEU A 10 -11.03 11.55 -0.22
N MET A 11 -12.16 10.85 -0.04
CA MET A 11 -12.63 9.85 -0.99
C MET A 11 -13.03 10.50 -2.32
N GLU A 12 -13.77 11.61 -2.28
CA GLU A 12 -14.12 12.38 -3.48
C GLU A 12 -12.88 12.88 -4.23
N LEU A 13 -11.87 13.38 -3.50
CA LEU A 13 -10.61 13.82 -4.09
C LEU A 13 -9.82 12.66 -4.73
N ASP A 14 -9.74 11.53 -4.05
CA ASP A 14 -9.06 10.33 -4.57
C ASP A 14 -9.74 9.82 -5.85
N GLU A 15 -11.07 9.78 -5.88
CA GLU A 15 -11.85 9.44 -7.07
C GLU A 15 -11.56 10.40 -8.24
N MET A 16 -11.55 11.71 -7.96
CA MET A 16 -11.24 12.73 -8.97
C MET A 16 -9.83 12.58 -9.54
N LEU A 17 -8.82 12.42 -8.69
CA LEU A 17 -7.43 12.28 -9.11
C LEU A 17 -7.23 11.03 -9.98
N LYS A 18 -7.81 9.89 -9.59
CA LYS A 18 -7.73 8.66 -10.36
C LYS A 18 -8.38 8.81 -11.73
N LYS A 19 -9.55 9.45 -11.82
CA LYS A 19 -10.21 9.76 -13.10
C LYS A 19 -9.32 10.64 -13.98
N MET A 20 -8.81 11.75 -13.43
CA MET A 20 -7.93 12.66 -14.18
C MET A 20 -6.67 11.96 -14.70
N ILE A 21 -6.05 11.11 -13.90
CA ILE A 21 -4.85 10.36 -14.32
C ILE A 21 -5.20 9.37 -15.44
N LEU A 22 -6.27 8.59 -15.27
CA LEU A 22 -6.68 7.60 -16.26
C LEU A 22 -7.09 8.24 -17.58
N GLU A 23 -7.85 9.33 -17.56
CA GLU A 23 -8.21 10.10 -18.76
C GLU A 23 -6.97 10.63 -19.49
N ASN A 24 -5.98 11.17 -18.77
CA ASN A 24 -4.73 11.63 -19.37
C ASN A 24 -3.91 10.49 -19.99
N LEU A 25 -4.09 9.26 -19.50
CA LEU A 25 -3.45 8.07 -20.03
C LEU A 25 -4.28 7.36 -21.12
N GLY A 26 -5.49 7.83 -21.43
CA GLY A 26 -6.42 7.18 -22.37
C GLY A 26 -6.99 5.85 -21.85
N LEU A 27 -7.12 5.72 -20.52
CA LEU A 27 -7.53 4.50 -19.80
C LEU A 27 -8.85 4.70 -19.03
N GLU A 28 -9.69 5.63 -19.48
CA GLU A 28 -10.97 5.97 -18.84
C GLU A 28 -11.92 4.77 -18.70
N ASN A 29 -11.78 3.74 -19.54
CA ASN A 29 -12.58 2.51 -19.46
C ASN A 29 -12.26 1.63 -18.23
N HIS A 30 -11.18 1.93 -17.50
CA HIS A 30 -10.71 1.17 -16.32
C HIS A 30 -10.99 1.85 -14.98
N ILE A 31 -11.76 2.95 -15.00
CA ILE A 31 -12.09 3.71 -13.80
C ILE A 31 -12.76 2.81 -12.74
N ASP A 32 -13.71 1.97 -13.13
CA ASP A 32 -14.45 1.11 -12.20
C ASP A 32 -13.60 -0.04 -11.61
N GLU A 33 -12.55 -0.50 -12.32
CA GLU A 33 -11.60 -1.51 -11.78
C GLU A 33 -10.69 -0.89 -10.70
N LEU A 34 -10.39 0.41 -10.82
CA LEU A 34 -9.49 1.13 -9.92
C LEU A 34 -10.21 1.86 -8.78
N LEU A 35 -11.49 2.16 -8.95
CA LEU A 35 -12.37 2.80 -7.97
C LEU A 35 -13.24 1.77 -7.24
N ASP A 36 -12.65 0.69 -6.72
CA ASP A 36 -13.39 -0.18 -5.79
C ASP A 36 -13.48 0.51 -4.41
N PRO A 37 -14.66 1.01 -3.99
CA PRO A 37 -14.83 1.66 -2.70
C PRO A 37 -14.62 0.70 -1.51
N ASN A 38 -14.63 -0.62 -1.73
CA ASN A 38 -14.47 -1.60 -0.66
C ASN A 38 -13.04 -1.66 -0.08
N TYR A 39 -12.05 -1.05 -0.73
CA TYR A 39 -10.64 -1.12 -0.33
C TYR A 39 -10.04 0.21 0.16
N MET A 40 -10.84 1.26 0.34
CA MET A 40 -10.35 2.55 0.85
C MET A 40 -10.08 2.48 2.36
N ARG A 41 -8.80 2.29 2.74
CA ARG A 41 -8.36 2.27 4.15
C ARG A 41 -7.80 3.63 4.57
N PHE A 42 -8.49 4.29 5.50
CA PHE A 42 -7.94 5.44 6.23
C PHE A 42 -7.15 4.94 7.45
N ARG A 43 -5.87 5.30 7.54
CA ARG A 43 -5.02 4.96 8.69
C ARG A 43 -4.82 6.21 9.55
N PHE A 44 -5.26 6.13 10.80
CA PHE A 44 -4.93 7.12 11.83
C PHE A 44 -3.90 6.51 12.77
N THR A 45 -2.63 6.89 12.63
CA THR A 45 -1.55 6.40 13.50
C THR A 45 -1.19 7.47 14.52
N HIS A 46 -1.28 7.12 15.81
CA HIS A 46 -0.74 7.94 16.88
C HIS A 46 0.71 7.51 17.17
N TYR A 47 1.67 8.36 16.86
CA TYR A 47 3.07 8.14 17.19
C TYR A 47 3.40 8.72 18.56
N LYS A 48 4.19 7.99 19.35
CA LYS A 48 4.78 8.53 20.59
C LYS A 48 5.93 9.48 20.25
N GLY A 49 6.11 10.51 21.07
CA GLY A 49 7.26 11.39 20.99
C GLY A 49 8.55 10.61 21.23
N SER A 50 9.60 10.96 20.48
CA SER A 50 10.90 10.29 20.51
C SER A 50 11.54 10.32 21.91
N SER A 51 12.08 9.18 22.33
CA SER A 51 12.79 9.02 23.61
C SER A 51 14.29 9.30 23.51
N ILE A 52 14.78 9.71 22.33
CA ILE A 52 16.22 9.88 22.00
C ILE A 52 16.88 11.01 22.83
N ILE A 53 16.12 11.81 23.58
CA ILE A 53 16.66 12.84 24.50
C ILE A 53 17.15 12.23 25.83
N SER A 54 16.88 10.95 26.10
CA SER A 54 17.41 10.23 27.28
C SER A 54 18.70 9.53 26.87
N GLY A 55 19.85 10.07 27.27
CA GLY A 55 21.17 9.72 26.75
C GLY A 55 21.71 8.36 27.20
N ASP A 56 21.10 7.28 26.73
CA ASP A 56 21.67 5.93 26.85
C ASP A 56 22.27 5.51 25.51
N HIS A 57 23.58 5.77 25.38
CA HIS A 57 24.43 5.19 24.34
C HIS A 57 24.58 3.68 24.59
N GLU A 58 23.60 2.89 24.20
CA GLU A 58 23.77 1.45 24.05
C GLU A 58 23.22 1.03 22.68
N ASN A 59 24.01 0.25 21.94
CA ASN A 59 23.95 0.03 20.49
C ASN A 59 22.71 -0.73 19.96
N ASN A 60 21.52 -0.46 20.49
CA ASN A 60 20.25 -0.93 19.94
C ASN A 60 19.48 0.28 19.44
N ILE A 61 19.58 0.59 18.15
CA ILE A 61 18.72 1.59 17.50
C ILE A 61 17.28 1.06 17.60
N LYS A 62 16.58 1.44 18.68
CA LYS A 62 15.13 1.32 18.72
C LYS A 62 14.61 2.34 17.72
N HIS A 63 14.04 1.86 16.62
CA HIS A 63 13.32 2.72 15.69
C HIS A 63 12.07 3.24 16.42
N ASP A 64 12.18 4.42 17.03
CA ASP A 64 11.04 5.17 17.58
C ASP A 64 10.16 5.60 16.39
N GLY A 65 9.18 4.78 16.00
CA GLY A 65 8.22 5.11 14.94
C GLY A 65 7.98 3.99 13.92
N LEU A 66 7.61 4.38 12.69
CA LEU A 66 7.40 3.47 11.57
C LEU A 66 8.72 3.31 10.79
N ASN A 67 9.13 2.08 10.53
CA ASN A 67 10.31 1.79 9.71
C ASN A 67 10.11 2.28 8.26
N GLY A 68 11.19 2.33 7.46
CA GLY A 68 11.07 2.57 6.02
C GLY A 68 10.10 1.57 5.39
N HIS A 69 9.01 2.08 4.83
CA HIS A 69 7.94 1.29 4.22
C HIS A 69 7.31 2.09 3.07
N THR A 70 6.60 1.39 2.19
CA THR A 70 5.70 1.98 1.19
C THR A 70 4.26 1.81 1.65
N ASP A 71 3.42 2.81 1.42
CA ASP A 71 2.00 2.71 1.72
C ASP A 71 1.29 1.70 0.81
N GLY A 72 0.34 0.99 1.40
CA GLY A 72 -0.26 -0.21 0.81
C GLY A 72 -1.48 0.05 -0.06
N HIS A 73 -1.66 1.27 -0.57
CA HIS A 73 -2.82 1.61 -1.38
C HIS A 73 -2.62 1.13 -2.82
N PHE A 74 -3.63 0.43 -3.29
CA PHE A 74 -3.67 -0.29 -4.56
C PHE A 74 -3.63 0.62 -5.77
N ILE A 75 -2.63 0.41 -6.63
CA ILE A 75 -2.74 0.71 -8.05
C ILE A 75 -2.32 -0.55 -8.76
N LYS A 76 -3.30 -1.33 -9.22
CA LYS A 76 -3.03 -2.44 -10.13
C LYS A 76 -2.90 -1.85 -11.53
N VAL A 77 -1.89 -2.29 -12.27
CA VAL A 77 -1.77 -1.98 -13.69
C VAL A 77 -2.98 -2.59 -14.40
N PRO A 78 -3.78 -1.79 -15.16
CA PRO A 78 -4.85 -2.31 -16.01
C PRO A 78 -4.34 -3.45 -16.89
N LYS A 79 -5.17 -4.47 -17.13
CA LYS A 79 -4.75 -5.67 -17.87
C LYS A 79 -4.32 -5.35 -19.30
N GLU A 80 -4.86 -4.26 -19.84
CA GLU A 80 -4.64 -3.72 -21.17
C GLU A 80 -3.25 -3.11 -21.34
N LEU A 81 -2.60 -2.74 -20.23
CA LEU A 81 -1.20 -2.30 -20.20
C LEU A 81 -0.22 -3.46 -19.92
N VAL A 82 -0.74 -4.69 -19.79
CA VAL A 82 0.08 -5.89 -19.57
C VAL A 82 -0.04 -6.78 -20.81
N ASP A 83 0.99 -6.75 -21.65
CA ASP A 83 1.06 -7.51 -22.90
C ASP A 83 2.39 -8.29 -23.00
N GLU A 84 2.62 -8.97 -24.14
CA GLU A 84 3.83 -9.75 -24.36
C GLU A 84 5.10 -8.88 -24.45
N GLU A 85 4.98 -7.63 -24.88
CA GLU A 85 6.07 -6.66 -24.98
C GLU A 85 6.33 -5.95 -23.63
N HIS A 86 5.27 -5.79 -22.83
CA HIS A 86 5.26 -5.16 -21.51
C HIS A 86 4.69 -6.11 -20.44
N PRO A 87 5.37 -7.22 -20.13
CA PRO A 87 4.88 -8.19 -19.17
C PRO A 87 4.90 -7.62 -17.75
N LEU A 88 3.93 -8.05 -16.94
CA LEU A 88 3.87 -7.69 -15.53
C LEU A 88 5.07 -8.31 -14.79
N LEU A 89 5.99 -7.46 -14.34
CA LEU A 89 7.27 -7.90 -13.76
C LEU A 89 7.17 -8.40 -12.31
N PHE A 90 6.12 -8.00 -11.59
CA PHE A 90 5.91 -8.38 -10.20
C PHE A 90 4.42 -8.55 -9.92
N LYS A 91 4.10 -9.45 -9.00
CA LYS A 91 2.73 -9.60 -8.52
C LYS A 91 2.30 -8.27 -7.87
N PRO A 92 1.10 -7.73 -8.19
CA PRO A 92 0.62 -6.52 -7.55
C PRO A 92 0.53 -6.71 -6.04
N PHE A 93 1.01 -5.72 -5.30
CA PHE A 93 0.92 -5.71 -3.86
C PHE A 93 -0.54 -5.66 -3.41
N GLU A 94 -0.94 -6.58 -2.53
CA GLU A 94 -2.27 -6.59 -1.91
C GLU A 94 -2.11 -6.70 -0.41
N MET A 95 -2.50 -5.68 0.34
CA MET A 95 -2.19 -5.59 1.77
C MET A 95 -2.86 -6.70 2.59
N VAL A 96 -4.09 -7.08 2.26
CA VAL A 96 -4.78 -8.21 2.92
C VAL A 96 -4.08 -9.50 2.54
N GLY A 97 -3.76 -9.70 1.27
CA GLY A 97 -3.10 -10.87 0.73
C GLY A 97 -1.66 -11.02 1.23
N LEU A 98 -0.94 -9.91 1.44
CA LEU A 98 0.33 -9.92 2.16
C LEU A 98 0.08 -10.33 3.61
N SER A 99 -0.90 -9.74 4.29
CA SER A 99 -1.22 -10.07 5.68
C SER A 99 -1.56 -11.57 5.85
N GLU A 100 -2.29 -12.14 4.91
CA GLU A 100 -2.60 -13.57 4.86
C GLU A 100 -1.34 -14.39 4.56
N TYR A 101 -0.53 -13.95 3.60
CA TYR A 101 0.71 -14.61 3.23
C TYR A 101 1.72 -14.66 4.38
N VAL A 102 2.00 -13.53 5.03
CA VAL A 102 2.96 -13.45 6.15
C VAL A 102 2.51 -14.23 7.37
N THR A 103 1.22 -14.52 7.49
CA THR A 103 0.68 -15.37 8.57
C THR A 103 0.56 -16.85 8.16
N SER A 104 0.77 -17.16 6.88
CA SER A 104 0.76 -18.53 6.35
C SER A 104 2.10 -19.26 6.55
N GLN A 105 2.08 -20.59 6.50
CA GLN A 105 3.28 -21.43 6.57
C GLN A 105 4.31 -21.07 5.49
N ALA A 106 3.84 -20.71 4.29
CA ALA A 106 4.71 -20.34 3.17
C ALA A 106 5.43 -19.00 3.43
N GLY A 107 4.74 -18.01 4.01
CA GLY A 107 5.34 -16.73 4.39
C GLY A 107 6.34 -16.86 5.54
N TYR A 108 6.06 -17.73 6.53
CA TYR A 108 7.02 -18.03 7.60
C TYR A 108 8.30 -18.73 7.10
N ALA A 109 8.17 -19.56 6.06
CA ALA A 109 9.30 -20.26 5.44
C ALA A 109 10.03 -19.42 4.37
N ALA A 110 9.54 -18.21 4.07
CA ALA A 110 10.11 -17.36 3.03
C ALA A 110 11.53 -16.88 3.40
N PRO A 111 12.49 -16.91 2.47
CA PRO A 111 13.86 -16.47 2.75
C PRO A 111 13.93 -14.95 2.90
N ASN A 112 14.23 -14.50 4.13
CA ASN A 112 14.55 -13.14 4.61
C ASN A 112 13.57 -11.99 4.31
N ASP A 113 12.79 -12.02 3.23
CA ASP A 113 11.89 -10.96 2.82
C ASP A 113 10.57 -11.56 2.32
N ALA A 114 9.61 -11.72 3.23
CA ALA A 114 8.28 -12.23 2.92
C ALA A 114 7.52 -11.31 1.95
N PHE A 115 7.85 -10.01 1.89
CA PHE A 115 7.26 -9.10 0.91
C PHE A 115 7.78 -9.40 -0.49
N LYS A 116 9.09 -9.57 -0.68
CA LYS A 116 9.66 -9.98 -1.99
C LYS A 116 9.11 -11.32 -2.44
N ALA A 117 9.09 -12.31 -1.54
CA ALA A 117 8.53 -13.62 -1.83
C ALA A 117 7.04 -13.55 -2.20
N TYR A 118 6.24 -12.71 -1.53
CA TYR A 118 4.85 -12.45 -1.89
C TYR A 118 4.70 -11.82 -3.28
N CYS A 119 5.57 -10.86 -3.62
CA CYS A 119 5.57 -10.14 -4.89
C CYS A 119 6.18 -10.94 -6.05
N GLY A 120 6.76 -12.12 -5.79
CA GLY A 120 7.41 -12.97 -6.79
C GLY A 120 8.81 -12.47 -7.19
N LEU A 121 9.50 -11.76 -6.29
CA LEU A 121 10.84 -11.19 -6.47
C LEU A 121 11.92 -12.01 -5.75
#